data_AF-A0A933CU79-F1
#
_entry.id   AF-A0A933CU79-F1
#
_cell.length_a   1.000
_cell.length_b   1.000
_cell.length_c   1.000
_cell.angle_alpha   90.00
_cell.angle_beta   90.00
_cell.angle_gamma   90.00
#
_symmetry.space_group_name_H-M   'P 1'
#
loop_
_entity.id
_entity.type
_entity.pdbx_description
1 polymer ?
#
loop_
_entity_poly.entity_id
_entity_poly.type
_entity_poly.pdbx_seq_one_letter_code
_entity_poly.pdbx_strand_id
1 'polypeptide(L)'
;MPFVWSKTRTNPIFTIISCISSAKKGIIRISRRKFGFALGLTDEDFENALPIFECIAHTGAILRGMLLGSPPENRAGALVNETMVCRYSEEFDTYLDKHYALGEDARAFFIVHSKVDKEHTALAAKVIARYANSERDQYLVREAARNMVRFKIAKFEGIYKAYT
;
A
#
# COMPACT_ATOMS: atom_id res chain seq x y z
N MET A 1 -9.89 -24.72 15.29
CA MET A 1 -9.69 -23.70 16.35
C MET A 1 -9.89 -22.34 15.72
N PRO A 2 -10.79 -21.48 16.23
CA PRO A 2 -10.92 -20.13 15.71
C PRO A 2 -9.63 -19.36 16.03
N PHE A 3 -9.06 -18.70 15.02
CA PHE A 3 -7.87 -17.86 15.17
C PHE A 3 -8.27 -16.62 15.99
N VAL A 4 -7.80 -16.53 17.24
CA VAL A 4 -8.09 -15.40 18.12
C VAL A 4 -7.02 -14.34 17.90
N TRP A 5 -7.40 -13.22 17.28
CA TRP A 5 -6.51 -12.07 17.07
C TRP A 5 -6.20 -11.40 18.42
N SER A 6 -4.92 -11.40 18.82
CA SER A 6 -4.44 -10.76 20.06
C SER A 6 -4.66 -9.25 20.04
N LYS A 7 -5.30 -8.69 21.08
CA LYS A 7 -5.53 -7.25 21.29
C LYS A 7 -4.35 -6.51 21.94
N THR A 8 -3.10 -6.94 21.70
CA THR A 8 -1.93 -6.22 22.24
C THR A 8 -1.62 -4.97 21.40
N ARG A 9 -1.12 -3.90 22.04
CA ARG A 9 -0.73 -2.60 21.44
C ARG A 9 0.32 -2.69 20.31
N THR A 10 0.75 -3.89 19.97
CA THR A 10 1.72 -4.26 18.93
C THR A 10 1.07 -5.05 17.78
N ASN A 11 -0.27 -5.05 17.64
CA ASN A 11 -0.96 -5.81 16.60
C ASN A 11 -0.67 -5.22 15.20
N PRO A 12 -0.11 -5.94 14.22
CA PRO A 12 0.34 -5.39 12.92
C PRO A 12 -0.69 -5.37 11.81
N ILE A 13 -1.89 -5.89 12.04
CA ILE A 13 -3.04 -5.56 11.17
C ILE A 13 -3.22 -4.04 11.13
N PHE A 14 -2.93 -3.40 12.25
CA PHE A 14 -2.81 -1.97 12.42
C PHE A 14 -1.80 -1.33 11.48
N THR A 15 -0.69 -2.03 11.27
CA THR A 15 0.40 -1.64 10.38
C THR A 15 0.06 -1.91 8.92
N ILE A 16 -0.67 -2.98 8.58
CA ILE A 16 -1.21 -3.21 7.23
C ILE A 16 -2.12 -2.05 6.85
N ILE A 17 -3.02 -1.63 7.76
CA ILE A 17 -3.96 -0.53 7.51
C ILE A 17 -3.22 0.83 7.45
N SER A 18 -2.20 1.06 8.29
CA SER A 18 -1.41 2.31 8.28
C SER A 18 -0.43 2.41 7.09
N CYS A 19 0.17 1.30 6.65
CA CYS A 19 1.09 1.26 5.51
C CYS A 19 0.38 1.37 4.15
N ILE A 20 -0.94 1.26 4.07
CA ILE A 20 -1.67 1.60 2.84
C ILE A 20 -1.72 3.13 2.61
N SER A 21 -1.13 3.94 3.50
CA SER A 21 -1.00 5.38 3.31
C SER A 21 -0.11 5.75 2.12
N SER A 22 -0.76 6.04 1.00
CA SER A 22 -0.34 7.03 0.01
C SER A 22 -1.59 7.62 -0.65
N ALA A 23 -2.14 8.66 -0.02
CA ALA A 23 -2.89 9.74 -0.67
C ALA A 23 -4.11 9.42 -1.58
N LYS A 24 -5.14 8.70 -1.10
CA LYS A 24 -6.47 8.71 -1.76
C LYS A 24 -7.60 8.98 -0.75
N LYS A 25 -8.42 10.03 -1.01
CA LYS A 25 -9.46 10.60 -0.11
C LYS A 25 -10.69 9.69 0.06
N GLY A 26 -11.34 9.76 1.23
CA GLY A 26 -12.73 9.33 1.49
C GLY A 26 -12.99 7.82 1.51
N ILE A 27 -13.13 7.21 0.33
CA ILE A 27 -13.61 5.84 0.14
C ILE A 27 -12.61 4.81 0.69
N ILE A 28 -11.31 5.04 0.49
CA ILE A 28 -10.24 4.14 0.96
C ILE A 28 -10.06 4.22 2.48
N ARG A 29 -10.42 5.34 3.11
CA ARG A 29 -10.43 5.44 4.58
C ARG A 29 -11.54 4.60 5.18
N ILE A 30 -12.72 4.62 4.56
CA ILE A 30 -13.90 3.87 5.02
C ILE A 30 -13.69 2.37 4.83
N SER A 31 -13.23 1.91 3.66
CA SER A 31 -13.01 0.48 3.40
C SER A 31 -11.93 -0.15 4.28
N ARG A 32 -10.88 0.60 4.63
CA ARG A 32 -9.85 0.14 5.59
C ARG A 32 -10.37 0.01 7.01
N ARG A 33 -11.21 0.94 7.46
CA ARG A 33 -11.83 0.83 8.80
C ARG A 33 -12.77 -0.36 8.86
N LYS A 34 -13.57 -0.61 7.82
CA LYS A 34 -14.41 -1.81 7.72
C LYS A 34 -13.60 -3.10 7.85
N PHE A 35 -12.47 -3.20 7.16
CA PHE A 35 -11.56 -4.34 7.30
C PHE A 35 -11.04 -4.50 8.73
N GLY A 36 -10.54 -3.42 9.34
CA GLY A 36 -10.02 -3.51 10.71
C GLY A 36 -11.09 -3.81 11.76
N PHE A 37 -12.31 -3.27 11.63
CA PHE A 37 -13.42 -3.62 12.50
C PHE A 37 -13.81 -5.09 12.38
N ALA A 38 -13.79 -5.65 11.17
CA ALA A 38 -14.02 -7.08 10.97
C ALA A 38 -12.92 -7.96 11.59
N LEU A 39 -11.74 -7.39 11.86
CA LEU A 39 -10.64 -8.01 12.59
C LEU A 39 -10.66 -7.71 14.10
N GLY A 40 -11.67 -6.99 14.59
CA GLY A 40 -11.86 -6.68 16.01
C GLY A 40 -11.13 -5.43 16.50
N LEU A 41 -10.64 -4.58 15.60
CA LEU A 41 -10.10 -3.26 15.96
C LEU A 41 -11.22 -2.28 16.33
N THR A 42 -10.85 -1.25 17.07
CA THR A 42 -11.73 -0.15 17.51
C THR A 42 -11.30 1.19 16.89
N ASP A 43 -12.14 2.21 17.04
CA ASP A 43 -11.76 3.57 16.63
C ASP A 43 -10.54 4.11 17.40
N GLU A 44 -10.45 3.80 18.71
CA GLU A 44 -9.33 4.21 19.56
C GLU A 44 -8.01 3.62 19.06
N ASP A 45 -8.05 2.37 18.59
CA ASP A 45 -6.89 1.79 17.90
C ASP A 45 -6.52 2.73 16.74
N PHE A 46 -7.40 3.00 15.78
CA PHE A 46 -7.01 3.82 14.62
C PHE A 46 -6.49 5.22 14.96
N GLU A 47 -6.91 5.81 16.07
CA GLU A 47 -6.48 7.14 16.52
C GLU A 47 -5.08 7.13 17.14
N ASN A 48 -4.77 6.09 17.90
CA ASN A 48 -3.49 5.97 18.59
C ASN A 48 -2.41 5.26 17.75
N ALA A 49 -2.72 5.00 16.48
CA ALA A 49 -1.83 4.28 15.59
C ALA A 49 -0.56 5.05 15.25
N LEU A 50 0.59 4.47 15.62
CA LEU A 50 1.88 4.94 15.16
C LEU A 50 2.32 4.18 13.91
N PRO A 51 2.74 4.86 12.83
CA PRO A 51 3.30 4.20 11.67
C PRO A 51 4.63 3.55 12.04
N ILE A 52 4.88 2.32 11.56
CA ILE A 52 6.21 1.73 11.64
C ILE A 52 7.21 2.56 10.84
N PHE A 53 8.48 2.44 11.21
CA PHE A 53 9.57 3.19 10.59
C PHE A 53 9.57 3.07 9.07
N GLU A 54 9.28 1.88 8.53
CA GLU A 54 9.27 1.61 7.10
C GLU A 54 8.11 2.32 6.38
N CYS A 55 6.94 2.51 7.02
CA CYS A 55 5.89 3.35 6.45
C CYS A 55 6.34 4.83 6.41
N ILE A 56 7.07 5.31 7.43
CA ILE A 56 7.63 6.68 7.48
C ILE A 56 8.69 6.86 6.39
N ALA A 57 9.61 5.91 6.24
CA ALA A 57 10.67 5.94 5.24
C ALA A 57 10.10 5.96 3.80
N HIS A 58 9.08 5.12 3.52
CA HIS A 58 8.36 5.16 2.24
C HIS A 58 7.68 6.51 2.00
N THR A 59 7.03 7.08 3.02
CA THR A 59 6.42 8.42 2.93
C THR A 59 7.46 9.49 2.61
N GLY A 60 8.62 9.44 3.26
CA GLY A 60 9.75 10.32 2.97
C GLY A 60 10.23 10.20 1.52
N ALA A 61 10.30 8.98 0.97
CA ALA A 61 10.65 8.76 -0.43
C ALA A 61 9.63 9.38 -1.40
N ILE A 62 8.33 9.26 -1.09
CA ILE A 62 7.26 9.90 -1.88
C ILE A 62 7.37 11.42 -1.83
N LEU A 63 7.56 12.01 -0.64
CA LEU A 63 7.74 13.45 -0.48
C LEU A 63 8.97 13.96 -1.23
N ARG A 64 10.10 13.25 -1.15
CA ARG A 64 11.30 13.58 -1.92
C ARG A 64 11.01 13.58 -3.42
N GLY A 65 10.29 12.57 -3.91
CA GLY A 65 9.86 12.53 -5.32
C GLY A 65 9.03 13.76 -5.68
N MET A 66 8.00 14.06 -4.91
CA MET A 66 7.12 15.21 -5.17
C MET A 66 7.86 16.55 -5.18
N LEU A 67 8.86 16.73 -4.32
CA LEU A 67 9.58 18.00 -4.17
C LEU A 67 10.78 18.16 -5.10
N LEU A 68 11.51 17.06 -5.38
CA LEU A 68 12.81 17.10 -6.06
C LEU A 68 12.88 16.20 -7.30
N GLY A 69 11.91 15.32 -7.51
CA GLY A 69 11.90 14.34 -8.59
C GLY A 69 11.35 14.90 -9.91
N SER A 70 11.81 14.34 -11.02
CA SER A 70 11.26 14.68 -12.34
C SER A 70 9.87 14.04 -12.55
N PRO A 71 9.03 14.56 -13.47
CA PRO A 71 7.73 13.95 -13.77
C PRO A 71 7.78 12.45 -14.10
N PRO A 72 8.69 11.94 -14.99
CA PRO A 72 8.75 10.52 -15.27
C PRO A 72 9.29 9.70 -14.07
N GLU A 73 10.25 10.23 -13.31
CA GLU A 73 10.75 9.61 -12.08
C GLU A 73 9.63 9.40 -11.05
N ASN A 74 8.84 10.43 -10.80
CA ASN A 74 7.72 10.40 -9.85
C ASN A 74 6.63 9.40 -10.27
N ARG A 75 6.36 9.32 -11.58
CA ARG A 75 5.40 8.35 -12.11
C ARG A 75 5.90 6.92 -12.04
N ALA A 76 7.21 6.69 -12.12
CA ALA A 76 7.79 5.36 -11.90
C ALA A 76 7.53 4.84 -10.48
N GLY A 77 7.68 5.70 -9.46
CA GLY A 77 7.35 5.36 -8.08
C GLY A 77 5.86 5.04 -7.90
N ALA A 78 4.98 5.85 -8.47
CA ALA A 78 3.53 5.58 -8.45
C ALA A 78 3.18 4.26 -9.16
N LEU A 79 3.77 4.00 -10.34
CA LEU A 79 3.57 2.78 -11.11
C LEU A 79 3.92 1.53 -10.30
N VAL A 80 5.08 1.53 -9.62
CA VAL A 80 5.50 0.40 -8.77
C VAL A 80 4.53 0.22 -7.60
N ASN A 81 4.10 1.31 -6.98
CA ASN A 81 3.15 1.21 -5.87
C ASN A 81 1.85 0.54 -6.30
N GLU A 82 1.25 0.98 -7.41
CA GLU A 82 -0.04 0.47 -7.89
C GLU A 82 0.08 -0.97 -8.40
N THR A 83 1.16 -1.32 -9.10
CA THR A 83 1.36 -2.69 -9.59
C THR A 83 1.53 -3.71 -8.45
N MET A 84 2.30 -3.37 -7.41
CA MET A 84 2.42 -4.24 -6.24
C MET A 84 1.11 -4.34 -5.46
N VAL A 85 0.38 -3.22 -5.33
CA VAL A 85 -0.93 -3.18 -4.64
C VAL A 85 -1.97 -4.05 -5.33
N CYS A 86 -2.06 -4.01 -6.66
CA CYS A 86 -2.89 -4.92 -7.44
C CYS A 86 -2.62 -6.39 -7.07
N ARG A 87 -1.34 -6.78 -7.04
CA ARG A 87 -0.94 -8.19 -6.87
C ARG A 87 -1.34 -8.75 -5.52
N TYR A 88 -0.95 -8.11 -4.42
CA TYR A 88 -1.33 -8.64 -3.11
C TYR A 88 -2.84 -8.49 -2.85
N SER A 89 -3.52 -7.50 -3.45
CA SER A 89 -4.96 -7.32 -3.23
C SER A 89 -5.78 -8.43 -3.87
N GLU A 90 -5.35 -8.94 -5.03
CA GLU A 90 -5.95 -10.13 -5.65
C GLU A 90 -5.82 -11.37 -4.75
N GLU A 91 -4.65 -11.56 -4.14
CA GLU A 91 -4.43 -12.66 -3.19
C GLU A 91 -5.27 -12.49 -1.92
N PHE A 92 -5.27 -11.32 -1.30
CA PHE A 92 -6.05 -11.07 -0.09
C PHE A 92 -7.54 -11.23 -0.32
N ASP A 93 -8.10 -10.71 -1.40
CA ASP A 93 -9.53 -10.92 -1.70
C ASP A 93 -9.88 -12.40 -1.82
N THR A 94 -9.04 -13.18 -2.51
CA THR A 94 -9.22 -14.63 -2.70
C THR A 94 -9.18 -15.40 -1.37
N TYR A 95 -8.21 -15.11 -0.51
CA TYR A 95 -7.93 -15.95 0.65
C TYR A 95 -8.60 -15.47 1.94
N LEU A 96 -8.93 -14.18 2.08
CA LEU A 96 -9.61 -13.67 3.27
C LEU A 96 -11.04 -14.19 3.41
N ASP A 97 -11.74 -14.40 2.29
CA ASP A 97 -13.04 -15.08 2.31
C ASP A 97 -12.88 -16.53 2.76
N LYS A 98 -12.03 -17.25 2.03
CA LYS A 98 -11.87 -18.70 2.14
C LYS A 98 -11.41 -19.17 3.52
N HIS A 99 -10.54 -18.40 4.16
CA HIS A 99 -9.88 -18.83 5.41
C HIS A 99 -10.35 -18.07 6.65
N TYR A 100 -10.95 -16.89 6.49
CA TYR A 100 -11.31 -16.01 7.61
C TYR A 100 -12.77 -15.57 7.60
N ALA A 101 -13.59 -16.03 6.63
CA ALA A 101 -15.01 -15.70 6.49
C ALA A 101 -15.30 -14.18 6.52
N LEU A 102 -14.33 -13.37 6.08
CA LEU A 102 -14.48 -11.93 6.02
C LEU A 102 -15.32 -11.58 4.80
N GLY A 103 -16.58 -11.17 4.95
CA GLY A 103 -17.46 -10.86 3.82
C GLY A 103 -16.99 -9.70 2.93
N GLU A 104 -17.64 -9.55 1.76
CA GLU A 104 -17.26 -8.60 0.70
C GLU A 104 -17.07 -7.16 1.21
N ASP A 105 -17.96 -6.69 2.09
CA ASP A 105 -17.87 -5.32 2.64
C ASP A 105 -16.61 -5.08 3.48
N ALA A 106 -16.16 -6.11 4.21
CA ALA A 106 -14.91 -6.06 4.97
C ALA A 106 -13.68 -6.13 4.05
N ARG A 107 -13.79 -6.79 2.89
CA ARG A 107 -12.71 -6.92 1.90
C ARG A 107 -12.72 -5.84 0.83
N ALA A 108 -13.66 -4.90 0.87
CA ALA A 108 -13.85 -3.86 -0.15
C ALA A 108 -12.56 -3.11 -0.53
N PHE A 109 -11.65 -2.93 0.44
CA PHE A 109 -10.34 -2.35 0.18
C PHE A 109 -9.56 -3.15 -0.89
N PHE A 110 -9.43 -4.45 -0.73
CA PHE A 110 -8.68 -5.33 -1.64
C PHE A 110 -9.39 -5.52 -2.98
N ILE A 111 -10.72 -5.63 -2.97
CA ILE A 111 -11.53 -5.76 -4.19
C ILE A 111 -11.36 -4.55 -5.12
N VAL A 112 -11.36 -3.34 -4.56
CA VAL A 112 -11.18 -2.11 -5.35
C VAL A 112 -9.77 -2.08 -5.94
N HIS A 113 -8.75 -2.38 -5.14
CA HIS A 113 -7.35 -2.28 -5.58
C HIS A 113 -6.92 -3.40 -6.54
N SER A 114 -7.59 -4.56 -6.55
CA SER A 114 -7.33 -5.61 -7.55
C SER A 114 -7.86 -5.25 -8.95
N LYS A 115 -8.84 -4.34 -9.05
CA LYS A 115 -9.52 -3.97 -10.30
C LYS A 115 -9.13 -2.58 -10.81
N VAL A 116 -9.23 -1.55 -9.96
CA VAL A 116 -9.13 -0.14 -10.36
C VAL A 116 -7.70 0.29 -10.69
N ASP A 117 -6.70 -0.29 -10.03
CA ASP A 117 -5.32 0.17 -10.18
C ASP A 117 -4.64 -0.30 -11.49
N LYS A 118 -5.33 -1.10 -12.31
CA LYS A 118 -4.92 -1.42 -13.69
C LYS A 118 -4.96 -0.19 -14.61
N GLU A 119 -5.96 0.66 -14.47
CA GLU A 119 -6.08 1.89 -15.26
C GLU A 119 -5.05 2.94 -14.83
N HIS A 120 -4.84 3.10 -13.52
CA HIS A 120 -3.80 3.97 -12.97
C HIS A 120 -2.40 3.57 -13.43
N THR A 121 -2.12 2.25 -13.46
CA THR A 121 -0.88 1.69 -13.98
C THR A 121 -0.67 2.07 -15.45
N ALA A 122 -1.70 1.92 -16.29
CA ALA A 122 -1.61 2.27 -17.72
C ALA A 122 -1.37 3.77 -17.94
N LEU A 123 -2.02 4.64 -17.16
CA LEU A 123 -1.80 6.09 -17.24
C LEU A 123 -0.38 6.47 -16.81
N ALA A 124 0.13 5.89 -15.72
CA ALA A 124 1.51 6.14 -15.28
C ALA A 124 2.53 5.70 -16.35
N ALA A 125 2.33 4.53 -16.97
CA ALA A 125 3.18 4.05 -18.05
C ALA A 125 3.18 5.00 -19.26
N LYS A 126 2.02 5.53 -19.67
CA LYS A 126 1.91 6.52 -20.76
C LYS A 126 2.70 7.79 -20.46
N VAL A 127 2.67 8.28 -19.22
CA VAL A 127 3.44 9.48 -18.82
C VAL A 127 4.94 9.20 -18.86
N ILE A 128 5.39 8.06 -18.34
CA ILE A 128 6.81 7.67 -18.40
C ILE A 128 7.28 7.60 -19.85
N ALA A 129 6.54 6.91 -20.72
CA ALA A 129 6.88 6.76 -22.14
C ALA A 129 6.94 8.09 -22.88
N ARG A 130 6.13 9.09 -22.48
CA ARG A 130 6.12 10.42 -23.10
C ARG A 130 7.31 11.29 -22.70
N TYR A 131 7.79 11.16 -21.47
CA TYR A 131 8.72 12.13 -20.89
C TYR A 131 10.12 11.58 -20.60
N ALA A 132 10.32 10.25 -20.59
CA ALA A 132 11.64 9.65 -20.36
C ALA A 132 12.48 9.58 -21.65
N ASN A 133 12.74 10.74 -22.27
CA ASN A 133 13.33 10.81 -23.62
C ASN A 133 14.87 10.89 -23.63
N SER A 134 15.50 11.16 -22.48
CA SER A 134 16.96 11.15 -22.35
C SER A 134 17.47 9.90 -21.61
N GLU A 135 18.73 9.53 -21.83
CA GLU A 135 19.38 8.45 -21.06
C GLU A 135 19.31 8.70 -19.55
N ARG A 136 19.44 9.97 -19.15
CA ARG A 136 19.35 10.38 -17.75
C ARG A 136 17.95 10.14 -17.19
N ASP A 137 16.90 10.53 -17.91
CA ASP A 137 15.52 10.30 -17.46
C ASP A 137 15.20 8.81 -17.34
N GLN A 138 15.62 8.02 -18.32
CA GLN A 138 15.44 6.57 -18.30
C GLN A 138 16.19 5.92 -17.13
N TYR A 139 17.41 6.38 -16.83
CA TYR A 139 18.15 5.95 -15.66
C TYR A 139 17.40 6.29 -14.37
N LEU A 140 16.93 7.53 -14.22
CA LEU A 140 16.18 7.97 -13.05
C LEU A 140 14.87 7.21 -12.86
N VAL A 141 14.14 6.91 -13.93
CA VAL A 141 12.94 6.05 -13.91
C VAL A 141 13.26 4.66 -13.38
N ARG A 142 14.33 4.03 -13.86
CA ARG A 142 14.75 2.70 -13.40
C ARG A 142 15.16 2.70 -11.93
N GLU A 143 15.92 3.72 -11.50
CA GLU A 143 16.33 3.84 -10.10
C GLU A 143 15.16 4.14 -9.17
N ALA A 144 14.23 5.02 -9.57
CA ALA A 144 13.02 5.31 -8.81
C ALA A 144 12.16 4.05 -8.65
N ALA A 145 12.01 3.26 -9.72
CA ALA A 145 11.28 1.99 -9.66
C ALA A 145 11.96 1.00 -8.69
N ARG A 146 13.28 0.79 -8.81
CA ARG A 146 14.06 -0.10 -7.94
C ARG A 146 13.95 0.30 -6.47
N ASN A 147 14.12 1.58 -6.17
CA ASN A 147 14.02 2.09 -4.80
C ASN A 147 12.60 1.93 -4.25
N MET A 148 11.57 2.16 -5.07
CA MET A 148 10.19 2.00 -4.63
C MET A 148 9.84 0.54 -4.30
N VAL A 149 10.35 -0.42 -5.06
CA VAL A 149 10.22 -1.85 -4.74
C VAL A 149 10.84 -2.15 -3.37
N ARG A 150 12.05 -1.64 -3.10
CA ARG A 150 12.73 -1.82 -1.80
C ARG A 150 11.90 -1.26 -0.65
N PHE A 151 11.37 -0.04 -0.79
CA PHE A 151 10.50 0.54 0.25
C PHE A 151 9.21 -0.27 0.45
N LYS A 152 8.62 -0.82 -0.61
CA LYS A 152 7.43 -1.67 -0.50
C LYS A 152 7.71 -2.98 0.21
N ILE A 153 8.80 -3.66 -0.14
CA ILE A 153 9.23 -4.90 0.54
C ILE A 153 9.52 -4.61 2.02
N ALA A 154 10.29 -3.54 2.31
CA ALA A 154 10.59 -3.14 3.69
C ALA A 154 9.32 -2.90 4.51
N LYS A 155 8.26 -2.31 3.93
CA LYS A 155 6.96 -2.16 4.62
C LYS A 155 6.35 -3.50 5.01
N PHE A 156 6.38 -4.49 4.11
CA PHE A 156 5.90 -5.83 4.44
C PHE A 156 6.76 -6.49 5.53
N GLU A 157 8.08 -6.41 5.41
CA GLU A 157 9.00 -6.93 6.42
C GLU A 157 8.77 -6.26 7.79
N GLY A 158 8.61 -4.94 7.82
CA GLY A 158 8.31 -4.20 9.06
C GLY A 158 6.95 -4.58 9.65
N ILE A 159 5.93 -4.81 8.83
CA ILE A 159 4.63 -5.35 9.27
C ILE A 159 4.82 -6.72 9.92
N TYR A 160 5.54 -7.64 9.26
CA TYR A 160 5.79 -8.98 9.78
C TYR A 160 6.62 -8.95 11.06
N LYS A 161 7.65 -8.12 11.14
CA LYS A 161 8.48 -7.96 12.34
C LYS A 161 7.70 -7.39 13.51
N ALA A 162 6.73 -6.51 13.27
CA ALA A 162 5.85 -6.03 14.32
C ALA A 162 4.89 -7.14 14.82
N TYR A 163 4.68 -8.22 14.06
CA TYR A 163 3.80 -9.35 14.39
C TYR A 163 4.41 -10.33 15.39
N THR A 164 5.72 -10.49 15.31
CA THR A 164 6.51 -11.47 16.09
C THR A 164 7.04 -10.85 17.37
#